data_AF-H6PT06-F1
#
_entry.id   AF-H6PT06-F1
#
_cell.length_a   1.000
_cell.length_b   1.000
_cell.length_c   1.000
_cell.angle_alpha   90.00
_cell.angle_beta   90.00
_cell.angle_gamma   90.00
#
_symmetry.space_group_name_H-M   'P 1'
#
loop_
_entity.id
_entity.type
_entity.pdbx_description
1 polymer ?
#
loop_
_entity_poly.entity_id
_entity_poly.type
_entity_poly.pdbx_seq_one_letter_code
_entity_poly.pdbx_strand_id
1 'polypeptide(L)'
;MKEVLNDSGNEVKIVVIWSLTEPVRINPSLAQETLKILNTLLNNPSNYIEFTIAKILGWIIQINPNISHDASTILKNLFSNSDKSESALSLVELGKVKPVEEAFKVFKDILSGPYVDRYAKYAVAVSLINIINLRSFDKASYKQVNRLIKIIDLHRTQNFDKDLYLEIDAQTLYTQ
;
A
#
# COMPACT_ATOMS: atom_id res chain seq x y z
N MET A 1 2.85 -14.78 23.73
CA MET A 1 1.97 -13.84 23.00
C MET A 1 1.56 -14.39 21.63
N LYS A 2 2.52 -14.83 20.81
CA LYS A 2 2.29 -15.36 19.46
C LYS A 2 1.33 -16.57 19.38
N GLU A 3 1.52 -17.57 20.24
CA GLU A 3 0.64 -18.76 20.31
C GLU A 3 -0.77 -18.40 20.82
N VAL A 4 -0.84 -17.61 21.89
CA VAL A 4 -2.11 -17.12 22.47
C VAL A 4 -2.93 -16.31 21.46
N LEU A 5 -2.29 -15.55 20.57
CA LEU A 5 -2.96 -14.77 19.56
C LEU A 5 -3.54 -15.63 18.43
N ASN A 6 -2.85 -16.66 17.99
CA ASN A 6 -3.33 -17.51 16.90
C ASN A 6 -4.61 -18.26 17.26
N ASP A 7 -4.73 -18.70 18.52
CA ASP A 7 -5.89 -19.43 19.04
C ASP A 7 -7.04 -18.52 19.50
N SER A 8 -6.84 -17.19 19.46
CA SER A 8 -7.85 -16.23 19.89
C SER A 8 -8.90 -15.92 18.81
N GLY A 9 -10.08 -15.48 19.25
CA GLY A 9 -11.15 -14.99 18.37
C GLY A 9 -10.74 -13.76 17.56
N ASN A 10 -11.44 -13.48 16.47
CA ASN A 10 -11.10 -12.38 15.56
C ASN A 10 -11.15 -11.02 16.27
N GLU A 11 -12.08 -10.81 17.19
CA GLU A 11 -12.22 -9.58 17.96
C GLU A 11 -10.96 -9.31 18.78
N VAL A 12 -10.42 -10.32 19.45
CA VAL A 12 -9.19 -10.21 20.25
C VAL A 12 -7.99 -9.89 19.34
N LYS A 13 -7.88 -10.60 18.20
CA LYS A 13 -6.83 -10.33 17.20
C LYS A 13 -6.87 -8.88 16.73
N ILE A 14 -8.05 -8.36 16.40
CA ILE A 14 -8.26 -6.98 15.94
C ILE A 14 -7.82 -5.97 17.00
N VAL A 15 -8.23 -6.15 18.26
CA VAL A 15 -7.84 -5.27 19.37
C VAL A 15 -6.32 -5.25 19.51
N VAL A 16 -5.68 -6.42 19.43
CA VAL A 16 -4.22 -6.51 19.51
C VAL A 16 -3.56 -5.80 18.32
N ILE A 17 -4.02 -6.02 17.09
CA ILE A 17 -3.49 -5.35 15.90
C ILE A 17 -3.52 -3.83 16.09
N TRP A 18 -4.67 -3.28 16.51
CA TRP A 18 -4.79 -1.85 16.78
C TRP A 18 -3.86 -1.36 17.88
N SER A 19 -3.69 -2.14 18.95
CA SER A 19 -2.85 -1.74 20.07
C SER A 19 -1.36 -1.65 19.72
N LEU A 20 -0.90 -2.34 18.66
CA LEU A 20 0.51 -2.38 18.27
C LEU A 20 1.03 -1.06 17.69
N THR A 21 0.16 -0.15 17.23
CA THR A 21 0.60 1.12 16.66
C THR A 21 1.19 2.06 17.71
N GLU A 22 0.66 2.04 18.93
CA GLU A 22 1.04 2.96 19.99
C GLU A 22 2.45 2.67 20.55
N PRO A 23 2.84 1.42 20.85
CA PRO A 23 4.22 1.08 21.17
C PRO A 23 5.21 1.48 20.08
N VAL A 24 4.87 1.30 18.80
CA VAL A 24 5.72 1.73 17.68
C VAL A 24 5.84 3.25 17.61
N ARG A 25 4.75 3.98 17.89
CA ARG A 25 4.78 5.45 17.95
C ARG A 25 5.71 5.95 19.06
N ILE A 26 5.69 5.32 20.23
CA ILE A 26 6.55 5.66 21.36
C ILE A 26 8.00 5.24 21.11
N ASN A 27 8.19 4.06 20.52
CA ASN A 27 9.50 3.50 20.21
C ASN A 27 9.53 2.91 18.78
N PRO A 28 9.93 3.70 17.77
CA PRO A 28 9.96 3.28 16.37
C PRO A 28 10.82 2.03 16.09
N SER A 29 11.79 1.70 16.96
CA SER A 29 12.60 0.48 16.80
C SER A 29 11.79 -0.82 16.91
N LEU A 30 10.60 -0.78 17.53
CA LEU A 30 9.69 -1.91 17.65
C LEU A 30 8.94 -2.25 16.34
N ALA A 31 9.09 -1.44 15.29
CA ALA A 31 8.38 -1.66 14.02
C ALA A 31 8.68 -3.05 13.41
N GLN A 32 9.95 -3.50 13.47
CA GLN A 32 10.35 -4.81 12.94
C GLN A 32 9.74 -5.98 13.72
N GLU A 33 9.67 -5.87 15.04
CA GLU A 33 9.01 -6.88 15.88
C GLU A 33 7.51 -6.89 15.61
N THR A 34 6.91 -5.71 15.46
CA THR A 34 5.50 -5.57 15.12
C THR A 34 5.17 -6.27 13.80
N LEU A 35 5.97 -6.06 12.75
CA LEU A 35 5.80 -6.78 11.47
C LEU A 35 5.80 -8.30 11.64
N LYS A 36 6.69 -8.85 12.47
CA LYS A 36 6.74 -10.30 12.75
C LYS A 36 5.46 -10.79 13.42
N ILE A 37 4.88 -10.01 14.33
CA ILE A 37 3.60 -10.33 14.97
C ILE A 37 2.48 -10.32 13.93
N LEU A 38 2.37 -9.24 13.15
CA LEU A 38 1.34 -9.08 12.12
C LEU A 38 1.39 -10.21 11.08
N ASN A 39 2.58 -10.57 10.61
CA ASN A 39 2.74 -11.63 9.62
C ASN A 39 2.22 -12.99 10.12
N THR A 40 2.20 -13.21 11.43
CA THR A 40 1.69 -14.48 11.98
C THR A 40 0.18 -14.53 12.15
N LEU A 41 -0.48 -13.38 12.12
CA LEU A 41 -1.93 -13.26 12.08
C LEU A 41 -2.50 -13.49 10.68
N LEU A 42 -1.65 -13.73 9.67
CA LEU A 42 -2.02 -13.97 8.27
C LEU A 42 -2.20 -15.45 7.92
N ASN A 43 -2.27 -16.33 8.91
CA ASN A 43 -2.64 -17.73 8.66
C ASN A 43 -4.18 -17.86 8.67
N ASN A 44 -4.78 -18.02 7.47
CA ASN A 44 -6.24 -18.04 7.27
C ASN A 44 -6.99 -16.88 7.95
N PRO A 45 -6.61 -15.61 7.68
CA PRO A 45 -7.22 -14.46 8.32
C PRO A 45 -8.67 -14.26 7.83
N SER A 46 -9.48 -13.61 8.65
CA SER A 46 -10.72 -13.01 8.15
C SER A 46 -10.42 -11.73 7.37
N ASN A 47 -11.29 -11.34 6.44
CA ASN A 47 -11.14 -10.10 5.66
C ASN A 47 -10.94 -8.86 6.56
N TYR A 48 -11.55 -8.84 7.75
CA TYR A 48 -11.42 -7.72 8.68
C TYR A 48 -10.04 -7.68 9.37
N ILE A 49 -9.43 -8.84 9.64
CA ILE A 49 -8.03 -8.91 10.11
C ILE A 49 -7.10 -8.40 9.02
N GLU A 50 -7.29 -8.84 7.78
CA GLU A 50 -6.50 -8.38 6.64
C GLU A 50 -6.59 -6.86 6.45
N PHE A 51 -7.81 -6.31 6.47
CA PHE A 51 -8.05 -4.86 6.42
C PHE A 51 -7.33 -4.12 7.55
N THR A 52 -7.45 -4.62 8.78
CA THR A 52 -6.85 -3.95 9.94
C THR A 52 -5.32 -3.97 9.86
N ILE A 53 -4.73 -5.10 9.45
CA ILE A 53 -3.28 -5.21 9.24
C ILE A 53 -2.81 -4.25 8.16
N ALA A 54 -3.50 -4.20 7.01
CA ALA A 54 -3.16 -3.27 5.94
C ALA A 54 -3.10 -1.82 6.47
N LYS A 55 -4.17 -1.37 7.13
CA LYS A 55 -4.28 -0.03 7.70
C LYS A 55 -3.10 0.35 8.60
N ILE A 56 -2.81 -0.49 9.59
CA ILE A 56 -1.76 -0.18 10.55
C ILE A 56 -0.37 -0.25 9.92
N LEU A 57 -0.17 -1.06 8.86
CA LEU A 57 1.10 -1.07 8.13
C LEU A 57 1.34 0.29 7.47
N GLY A 58 0.32 0.93 6.90
CA GLY A 58 0.41 2.29 6.41
C GLY A 58 0.91 3.27 7.49
N TRP A 59 0.38 3.18 8.71
CA TRP A 59 0.80 4.02 9.83
C TRP A 59 2.21 3.70 10.33
N ILE A 60 2.57 2.42 10.45
CA ILE A 60 3.91 2.00 10.88
C ILE A 60 4.96 2.45 9.87
N ILE A 61 4.66 2.42 8.57
CA ILE A 61 5.54 2.92 7.51
C ILE A 61 5.78 4.43 7.67
N GLN A 62 4.75 5.21 8.01
CA GLN A 62 4.91 6.65 8.29
C GLN A 62 5.82 6.89 9.50
N ILE A 63 5.68 6.09 10.56
CA ILE A 63 6.47 6.22 11.80
C ILE A 63 7.92 5.76 11.59
N ASN A 64 8.12 4.64 10.89
CA ASN A 64 9.43 4.07 10.63
C ASN A 64 9.57 3.62 9.17
N PRO A 65 9.98 4.52 8.26
CA PRO A 65 10.19 4.22 6.85
C PRO A 65 11.14 3.05 6.55
N ASN A 66 12.05 2.70 7.45
CA ASN A 66 13.06 1.66 7.21
C ASN A 66 12.46 0.26 7.05
N ILE A 67 11.23 0.05 7.55
CA ILE A 67 10.52 -1.24 7.46
C ILE A 67 9.74 -1.42 6.15
N SER A 68 9.77 -0.42 5.27
CA SER A 68 8.94 -0.38 4.05
C SER A 68 9.13 -1.61 3.15
N HIS A 69 10.35 -2.15 3.04
CA HIS A 69 10.59 -3.33 2.21
C HIS A 69 9.80 -4.55 2.72
N ASP A 70 9.91 -4.84 4.02
CA ASP A 70 9.23 -5.98 4.64
C ASP A 70 7.71 -5.78 4.66
N ALA A 71 7.25 -4.56 4.96
CA ALA A 71 5.83 -4.23 4.88
C ALA A 71 5.26 -4.34 3.46
N SER A 72 6.04 -4.03 2.42
CA SER A 72 5.59 -4.17 1.02
C SER A 72 5.25 -5.62 0.68
N THR A 73 6.02 -6.57 1.21
CA THR A 73 5.80 -8.00 0.99
C THR A 73 4.49 -8.45 1.64
N ILE A 74 4.24 -7.99 2.87
CA ILE A 74 2.99 -8.29 3.58
C ILE A 74 1.79 -7.66 2.87
N LEU A 75 1.87 -6.36 2.53
CA LEU A 75 0.80 -5.66 1.82
C LEU A 75 0.47 -6.37 0.50
N LYS A 76 1.47 -6.78 -0.29
CA LYS A 76 1.28 -7.51 -1.54
C LYS A 76 0.49 -8.81 -1.36
N ASN A 77 0.73 -9.55 -0.27
CA ASN A 77 0.00 -10.78 0.02
C ASN A 77 -1.46 -10.47 0.39
N LEU A 78 -1.70 -9.43 1.19
CA LEU A 78 -3.04 -9.00 1.59
C LEU A 78 -3.93 -8.60 0.41
N PHE A 79 -3.35 -7.94 -0.61
CA PHE A 79 -4.09 -7.57 -1.82
C PHE A 79 -4.70 -8.72 -2.60
N SER A 80 -4.15 -9.92 -2.48
CA SER A 80 -4.65 -11.07 -3.23
C SER A 80 -6.01 -11.54 -2.68
N ASN A 81 -6.34 -11.22 -1.42
CA ASN A 81 -7.44 -11.83 -0.68
C ASN A 81 -8.41 -10.84 0.02
N SER A 82 -8.03 -9.59 0.28
CA SER A 82 -8.81 -8.66 1.13
C SER A 82 -9.64 -7.63 0.35
N ASP A 83 -10.50 -6.89 1.07
CA ASP A 83 -11.04 -5.60 0.61
C ASP A 83 -9.86 -4.66 0.29
N LYS A 84 -9.81 -4.18 -0.95
CA LYS A 84 -8.55 -3.78 -1.59
C LYS A 84 -8.18 -2.31 -1.41
N SER A 85 -9.08 -1.51 -0.85
CA SER A 85 -8.93 -0.06 -0.68
C SER A 85 -7.88 0.32 0.37
N GLU A 86 -7.87 -0.34 1.52
CA GLU A 86 -6.96 0.01 2.62
C GLU A 86 -5.52 -0.44 2.36
N SER A 87 -5.36 -1.60 1.74
CA SER A 87 -4.07 -2.06 1.23
C SER A 87 -3.51 -1.05 0.22
N ALA A 88 -4.37 -0.49 -0.67
CA ALA A 88 -3.98 0.53 -1.64
C ALA A 88 -3.53 1.84 -0.98
N LEU A 89 -4.29 2.32 0.01
CA LEU A 89 -3.90 3.49 0.80
C LEU A 89 -2.56 3.27 1.52
N SER A 90 -2.33 2.09 2.06
CA SER A 90 -1.08 1.77 2.77
C SER A 90 0.13 1.71 1.82
N LEU A 91 -0.08 1.31 0.57
CA LEU A 91 0.95 1.46 -0.46
C LEU A 91 1.22 2.91 -0.87
N VAL A 92 0.26 3.84 -0.71
CA VAL A 92 0.53 5.28 -0.88
C VAL A 92 1.63 5.70 0.08
N GLU A 93 1.46 5.34 1.36
CA GLU A 93 2.41 5.70 2.41
C GLU A 93 3.79 5.10 2.13
N LEU A 94 3.83 3.87 1.60
CA LEU A 94 5.06 3.27 1.12
C LEU A 94 5.71 4.06 -0.02
N GLY A 95 4.93 4.45 -1.03
CA GLY A 95 5.40 5.24 -2.16
C GLY A 95 5.84 6.66 -1.78
N LYS A 96 5.35 7.19 -0.65
CA LYS A 96 5.84 8.44 -0.06
C LYS A 96 7.17 8.29 0.64
N VAL A 97 7.63 7.11 1.08
CA VAL A 97 8.87 7.05 1.90
C VAL A 97 10.04 6.33 1.24
N LYS A 98 9.83 5.50 0.21
CA LYS A 98 10.90 4.80 -0.52
C LYS A 98 11.21 5.44 -1.88
N PRO A 99 12.37 5.08 -2.50
CA PRO A 99 12.53 5.19 -3.94
C PRO A 99 11.43 4.37 -4.61
N VAL A 100 10.39 5.08 -5.02
CA VAL A 100 9.65 4.99 -6.28
C VAL A 100 9.61 3.60 -6.94
N GLU A 101 10.74 3.00 -7.31
CA GLU A 101 10.82 1.77 -8.10
C GLU A 101 10.14 0.54 -7.49
N GLU A 102 10.32 0.27 -6.19
CA GLU A 102 9.69 -0.88 -5.51
C GLU A 102 8.17 -0.69 -5.39
N ALA A 103 7.75 0.50 -4.94
CA ALA A 103 6.34 0.88 -4.88
C ALA A 103 5.68 0.79 -6.26
N PHE A 104 6.39 1.27 -7.28
CA PHE A 104 5.94 1.30 -8.66
C PHE A 104 5.85 -0.09 -9.29
N LYS A 105 6.72 -1.02 -8.89
CA LYS A 105 6.59 -2.43 -9.30
C LYS A 105 5.30 -3.02 -8.75
N VAL A 106 5.00 -2.78 -7.46
CA VAL A 106 3.75 -3.24 -6.84
C VAL A 106 2.53 -2.60 -7.52
N PHE A 107 2.57 -1.28 -7.77
CA PHE A 107 1.49 -0.59 -8.49
C PHE A 107 1.30 -1.13 -9.90
N LYS A 108 2.39 -1.41 -10.63
CA LYS A 108 2.31 -2.01 -11.96
C LYS A 108 1.66 -3.39 -11.91
N ASP A 109 2.09 -4.25 -10.99
CA ASP A 109 1.55 -5.60 -10.81
C ASP A 109 0.03 -5.53 -10.55
N ILE A 110 -0.41 -4.59 -9.71
CA ILE A 110 -1.83 -4.37 -9.39
C ILE A 110 -2.63 -3.86 -10.59
N LEU A 111 -2.16 -2.79 -11.23
CA LEU A 111 -2.87 -2.18 -12.36
C LEU A 111 -2.94 -3.13 -13.55
N SER A 112 -1.91 -3.95 -13.76
CA SER A 112 -1.85 -4.92 -14.87
C SER A 112 -2.49 -6.27 -14.53
N GLY A 113 -2.86 -6.50 -13.28
CA GLY A 113 -3.42 -7.77 -12.81
C GLY A 113 -4.81 -8.03 -13.41
N PRO A 114 -5.03 -9.16 -14.11
CA PRO A 114 -6.32 -9.44 -14.74
C PRO A 114 -7.43 -9.78 -13.74
N TYR A 115 -7.07 -10.30 -12.57
CA TYR A 115 -8.00 -10.71 -11.51
C TYR A 115 -8.08 -9.71 -10.35
N VAL A 116 -7.41 -8.56 -10.49
CA VAL A 116 -7.49 -7.50 -9.49
C VAL A 116 -8.78 -6.71 -9.72
N ASP A 117 -9.54 -6.49 -8.65
CA ASP A 117 -10.85 -5.85 -8.73
C ASP A 117 -10.69 -4.36 -9.09
N ARG A 118 -11.72 -3.79 -9.73
CA ARG A 118 -11.70 -2.42 -10.23
C ARG A 118 -11.43 -1.42 -9.10
N TYR A 119 -12.03 -1.53 -7.92
CA TYR A 119 -11.83 -0.57 -6.85
C TYR A 119 -10.37 -0.52 -6.36
N ALA A 120 -9.68 -1.66 -6.37
CA ALA A 120 -8.26 -1.73 -6.06
C ALA A 120 -7.40 -0.99 -7.10
N LYS A 121 -7.66 -1.25 -8.37
CA LYS A 121 -6.98 -0.59 -9.48
C LYS A 121 -7.23 0.91 -9.47
N TYR A 122 -8.46 1.33 -9.16
CA TYR A 122 -8.82 2.74 -8.96
C TYR A 122 -8.00 3.35 -7.81
N ALA A 123 -8.02 2.73 -6.63
CA ALA A 123 -7.32 3.23 -5.47
C ALA A 123 -5.81 3.34 -5.73
N VAL A 124 -5.20 2.34 -6.37
CA VAL A 124 -3.78 2.39 -6.77
C VAL A 124 -3.52 3.47 -7.83
N ALA A 125 -4.41 3.68 -8.79
CA ALA A 125 -4.27 4.75 -9.78
C ALA A 125 -4.30 6.13 -9.11
N VAL A 126 -5.27 6.40 -8.23
CA VAL A 126 -5.35 7.63 -7.43
C VAL A 126 -4.10 7.80 -6.56
N SER A 127 -3.67 6.71 -5.92
CA SER A 127 -2.46 6.69 -5.08
C SER A 127 -1.22 7.08 -5.85
N LEU A 128 -1.06 6.54 -7.05
CA LEU A 128 0.07 6.87 -7.91
C LEU A 128 0.03 8.34 -8.34
N ILE A 129 -1.14 8.85 -8.75
CA ILE A 129 -1.30 10.27 -9.12
C ILE A 129 -0.91 11.16 -7.94
N ASN A 130 -1.36 10.84 -6.72
CA ASN A 130 -1.00 11.58 -5.52
C ASN A 130 0.51 11.55 -5.25
N ILE A 131 1.17 10.40 -5.39
CA ILE A 131 2.63 10.31 -5.25
C ILE A 131 3.33 11.14 -6.33
N ILE A 132 2.80 11.11 -7.56
CA ILE A 132 3.35 11.90 -8.68
C ILE A 132 3.25 13.40 -8.39
N ASN A 133 2.12 13.86 -7.86
CA ASN A 133 1.89 15.27 -7.55
C ASN A 133 2.65 15.73 -6.30
N LEU A 134 2.93 14.83 -5.34
CA LEU A 134 3.64 15.18 -4.10
C LEU A 134 5.17 15.16 -4.22
N ARG A 135 5.74 14.61 -5.29
CA ARG A 135 7.19 14.40 -5.42
C ARG A 135 7.73 14.77 -6.78
N SER A 136 8.90 15.40 -6.78
CA SER A 136 9.77 15.50 -7.95
C SER A 136 10.50 14.17 -8.15
N PHE A 137 10.49 13.65 -9.39
CA PHE A 137 11.22 12.43 -9.77
C PHE A 137 12.53 12.80 -10.46
N ASP A 138 13.56 11.98 -10.25
CA ASP A 138 14.78 12.09 -11.04
C ASP A 138 14.56 11.62 -12.50
N LYS A 139 15.53 11.94 -13.36
CA LYS A 139 15.46 11.61 -14.79
C LYS A 139 15.43 10.09 -15.05
N ALA A 140 15.99 9.28 -14.15
CA ALA A 140 15.99 7.82 -14.27
C ALA A 140 14.59 7.23 -14.02
N SER A 141 13.84 7.83 -13.10
CA SER A 141 12.50 7.41 -12.69
C SER A 141 11.41 7.74 -13.72
N TYR A 142 11.60 8.76 -14.57
CA TYR A 142 10.59 9.21 -15.54
C TYR A 142 10.08 8.11 -16.47
N LYS A 143 10.94 7.21 -16.93
CA LYS A 143 10.52 6.11 -17.80
C LYS A 143 9.52 5.18 -17.11
N GLN A 144 9.68 4.96 -15.81
CA GLN A 144 8.79 4.11 -15.03
C GLN A 144 7.49 4.85 -14.69
N VAL A 145 7.56 6.13 -14.28
CA VAL A 145 6.39 7.00 -14.07
C VAL A 145 5.51 7.02 -15.33
N ASN A 146 6.10 7.32 -16.50
CA ASN A 146 5.36 7.42 -17.76
C ASN A 146 4.69 6.10 -18.19
N ARG A 147 5.32 4.96 -17.90
CA ARG A 147 4.70 3.65 -18.15
C ARG A 147 3.47 3.44 -17.29
N LEU A 148 3.52 3.84 -16.02
CA LEU A 148 2.38 3.70 -15.12
C LEU A 148 1.24 4.65 -15.48
N ILE A 149 1.55 5.91 -15.83
CA ILE A 149 0.54 6.87 -16.33
C ILE A 149 -0.20 6.28 -17.53
N LYS A 150 0.53 5.70 -18.50
CA LYS A 150 -0.09 5.03 -19.67
C LYS A 150 -1.01 3.88 -19.27
N ILE A 151 -0.63 3.08 -18.27
CA ILE A 151 -1.47 1.99 -17.77
C ILE A 151 -2.75 2.56 -17.13
N ILE A 152 -2.65 3.65 -16.38
CA ILE A 152 -3.81 4.35 -15.80
C ILE A 152 -4.72 4.91 -16.90
N ASP A 153 -4.18 5.56 -17.93
CA ASP A 153 -4.97 6.14 -19.01
C ASP A 153 -5.68 5.06 -19.86
N LEU A 154 -5.01 3.95 -20.14
CA LEU A 154 -5.62 2.76 -20.76
C LEU A 154 -6.80 2.24 -19.94
N HIS A 155 -6.68 2.30 -18.61
CA HIS A 155 -7.72 1.86 -17.70
C HIS A 155 -8.85 2.88 -17.55
N ARG A 156 -8.55 4.20 -17.56
CA ARG A 156 -9.54 5.30 -17.61
C ARG A 156 -10.48 5.15 -18.81
N THR A 157 -9.94 4.76 -19.96
CA THR A 157 -10.72 4.53 -21.19
C THR A 157 -11.55 3.25 -21.18
N GLN A 158 -11.36 2.36 -20.20
CA GLN A 158 -11.98 1.02 -20.12
C GLN A 158 -12.96 0.81 -18.94
N ASN A 159 -13.53 1.87 -18.33
CA ASN A 159 -14.53 1.84 -17.23
C ASN A 159 -14.01 2.07 -15.78
N PHE A 160 -12.94 2.84 -15.58
CA PHE A 160 -12.94 3.67 -14.36
C PHE A 160 -13.97 4.77 -14.58
N ASP A 161 -15.00 4.83 -13.72
CA ASP A 161 -16.05 5.83 -13.83
C ASP A 161 -15.48 7.22 -14.10
N LYS A 162 -16.29 8.08 -14.72
CA LYS A 162 -15.99 9.49 -15.06
C LYS A 162 -15.44 10.31 -13.88
N ASP A 163 -15.38 9.78 -12.67
CA ASP A 163 -14.96 10.41 -11.42
C ASP A 163 -13.44 10.45 -11.20
N LEU A 164 -12.61 9.79 -12.03
CA LEU A 164 -11.14 9.97 -11.95
C LEU A 164 -10.70 11.30 -12.62
N TYR A 165 -11.36 12.42 -12.31
CA TYR A 165 -10.87 13.78 -12.63
C TYR A 165 -9.85 14.22 -11.57
N LEU A 166 -8.64 13.69 -11.69
CA LEU A 166 -7.47 14.20 -11.01
C LEU A 166 -6.49 14.66 -12.08
N GLU A 167 -6.21 15.98 -12.10
CA GLU A 167 -5.16 16.56 -12.92
C GLU A 167 -3.81 16.07 -12.40
N ILE A 168 -3.03 15.47 -13.28
CA ILE A 168 -1.60 15.24 -13.03
C ILE A 168 -0.95 16.59 -13.31
N ASP A 169 -0.37 17.21 -12.29
CA ASP A 169 0.28 18.50 -12.45
C ASP A 169 1.52 18.30 -13.33
N ALA A 170 1.45 18.77 -14.58
CA ALA A 170 2.40 18.45 -15.64
C ALA A 170 3.81 19.05 -15.44
N GLN A 171 4.09 19.66 -14.27
CA GLN A 171 5.39 20.27 -13.98
C GLN A 171 6.55 19.26 -13.97
N THR A 172 6.28 17.96 -13.82
CA THR A 172 7.29 16.89 -13.93
C THR A 172 7.53 16.38 -15.36
N LEU A 173 6.74 16.78 -16.37
CA LEU A 173 6.79 16.20 -17.72
C LEU A 173 7.64 16.97 -18.74
N TYR A 174 8.06 18.21 -18.44
CA TYR A 174 8.66 19.11 -19.43
C TYR A 174 9.93 19.83 -18.96
N THR A 175 10.94 19.10 -18.51
CA THR A 175 12.33 19.60 -18.60
C THR A 175 13.11 18.70 -19.54
N GLN A 176 13.28 19.20 -20.78
CA GLN A 176 14.06 18.61 -21.86
C GLN A 176 15.51 18.37 -21.40
#